data_AF-A0A8T3XFL9-F1
#
_entry.id   AF-A0A8T3XFL9-F1
#
_cell.length_a   1.000
_cell.length_b   1.000
_cell.length_c   1.000
_cell.angle_alpha   90.00
_cell.angle_beta   90.00
_cell.angle_gamma   90.00
#
_symmetry.space_group_name_H-M   'P 1'
#
loop_
_entity.id
_entity.type
_entity.pdbx_description
1 polymer ?
#
loop_
_entity_poly.entity_id
_entity_poly.type
_entity_poly.pdbx_seq_one_letter_code
_entity_poly.pdbx_strand_id
1 'polypeptide(L)'
;MIKIENFAFIAAITALIAAFFYFLLGFSAMVTILGIIILVMTPVYLILDNFGFSQSEKIVFSFLIGIGIFSSIAYWLGFLMPFKVAIFVTFILLVISAFAVKKFLVIKQ
;
A
#
# COMPACT_ATOMS: atom_id res chain seq x y z
N MET A 1 12.40 -11.37 3.41
CA MET A 1 11.94 -11.98 4.67
C MET A 1 11.90 -10.86 5.69
N ILE A 2 10.72 -10.38 6.09
CA ILE A 2 10.60 -9.29 7.08
C ILE A 2 11.09 -9.88 8.41
N LYS A 3 12.22 -9.38 8.93
CA LYS A 3 12.67 -9.77 10.28
C LYS A 3 11.55 -9.42 11.26
N ILE A 4 11.23 -10.34 12.18
CA ILE A 4 10.10 -10.21 13.13
C ILE A 4 10.16 -8.88 13.90
N GLU A 5 11.36 -8.38 14.18
CA GLU A 5 11.61 -7.06 14.79
C GLU A 5 11.01 -5.89 13.98
N ASN A 6 11.10 -5.95 12.65
CA ASN A 6 10.55 -4.92 11.77
C ASN A 6 9.02 -4.96 11.72
N PHE A 7 8.42 -6.15 11.86
CA PHE A 7 6.96 -6.27 11.86
C PHE A 7 6.34 -5.65 13.11
N ALA A 8 6.91 -5.94 14.28
CA ALA A 8 6.47 -5.34 15.54
C ALA A 8 6.62 -3.81 15.53
N PHE A 9 7.73 -3.29 14.98
CA PHE A 9 7.96 -1.86 14.85
C PHE A 9 6.97 -1.18 13.91
N ILE A 10 6.72 -1.76 12.72
CA ILE A 10 5.74 -1.23 11.76
C ILE A 10 4.32 -1.27 12.34
N ALA A 11 3.96 -2.35 13.05
CA ALA A 11 2.66 -2.46 13.71
C ALA A 11 2.50 -1.40 14.81
N ALA A 12 3.52 -1.17 15.63
CA ALA A 12 3.51 -0.15 16.68
C ALA A 12 3.36 1.26 16.11
N ILE A 13 4.11 1.60 15.05
CA ILE A 13 3.98 2.90 14.36
C ILE A 13 2.58 3.05 13.76
N THR A 14 2.07 2.02 13.11
CA THR A 14 0.73 2.05 12.50
C THR A 14 -0.35 2.25 13.57
N ALA A 15 -0.25 1.57 14.70
CA ALA A 15 -1.16 1.73 15.83
C ALA A 15 -1.08 3.14 16.44
N LEU A 16 0.13 3.70 16.57
CA LEU A 16 0.34 5.06 17.06
C LEU A 16 -0.30 6.10 16.12
N ILE A 17 -0.10 5.97 14.82
CA ILE A 17 -0.72 6.86 13.81
C ILE A 17 -2.24 6.72 13.88
N ALA A 18 -2.77 5.50 13.90
CA ALA A 18 -4.20 5.25 13.98
C ALA A 18 -4.83 5.89 15.24
N ALA A 19 -4.21 5.71 16.40
CA ALA A 19 -4.64 6.32 17.66
C ALA A 19 -4.59 7.85 17.59
N PHE A 20 -3.49 8.43 17.08
CA PHE A 20 -3.34 9.87 16.93
C PHE A 20 -4.49 10.49 16.11
N PHE A 21 -4.80 9.91 14.95
CA PHE A 21 -5.86 10.41 14.09
C PHE A 21 -7.27 10.12 14.64
N TYR A 22 -7.44 9.02 15.38
CA TYR A 22 -8.68 8.75 16.11
C TYR A 22 -8.97 9.85 17.14
N PHE A 23 -7.97 10.22 17.96
CA PHE A 23 -8.16 11.27 18.97
C PHE A 23 -8.35 12.66 18.37
N LEU A 24 -7.68 12.96 17.26
CA LEU A 24 -7.73 14.30 16.65
C LEU A 24 -9.01 14.54 15.83
N LEU A 25 -9.43 13.54 15.03
CA LEU A 25 -10.45 13.70 13.99
C LEU A 25 -11.54 12.61 14.04
N GLY A 26 -11.49 11.73 15.04
CA GLY A 26 -12.47 10.67 15.26
C GLY A 26 -12.27 9.42 14.42
N PHE A 27 -13.25 8.53 14.50
CA PHE A 27 -13.21 7.20 13.87
C PHE A 27 -13.06 7.24 12.35
N SER A 28 -13.67 8.22 11.68
CA SER A 28 -13.60 8.34 10.22
C SER A 28 -12.17 8.57 9.72
N ALA A 29 -11.39 9.42 10.40
CA ALA A 29 -10.00 9.68 10.03
C ALA A 29 -9.12 8.45 10.26
N MET A 30 -9.30 7.76 11.39
CA MET A 30 -8.60 6.50 11.67
C MET A 30 -8.82 5.47 10.56
N VAL A 31 -10.08 5.23 10.18
CA VAL A 31 -10.44 4.28 9.11
C VAL A 31 -9.86 4.71 7.77
N THR A 32 -9.88 6.01 7.47
CA THR A 32 -9.32 6.55 6.21
C THR A 32 -7.83 6.26 6.10
N ILE A 33 -7.06 6.51 7.17
CA ILE A 33 -5.61 6.30 7.16
C ILE A 33 -5.25 4.83 7.14
N LEU A 34 -5.96 4.00 7.91
CA LEU A 34 -5.80 2.55 7.81
C LEU A 34 -6.11 2.06 6.39
N GLY A 35 -7.15 2.61 5.77
CA GLY A 35 -7.48 2.36 4.36
C GLY A 35 -6.35 2.74 3.41
N ILE A 36 -5.73 3.91 3.57
CA ILE A 36 -4.58 4.32 2.76
C ILE A 36 -3.39 3.37 2.96
N ILE A 37 -3.05 3.04 4.21
CA ILE A 37 -1.93 2.14 4.51
C ILE A 37 -2.15 0.77 3.88
N ILE A 38 -3.35 0.20 4.03
CA ILE A 38 -3.66 -1.16 3.57
C ILE A 38 -3.88 -1.20 2.05
N LEU A 39 -4.76 -0.35 1.52
CA LEU A 39 -5.18 -0.46 0.12
C LEU A 39 -4.20 0.21 -0.84
N VAL A 40 -3.56 1.30 -0.41
CA VAL A 40 -2.73 2.12 -1.31
C VAL A 40 -1.25 1.82 -1.10
N MET A 41 -0.75 1.94 0.14
CA MET A 41 0.69 1.80 0.40
C MET A 41 1.17 0.36 0.31
N THR A 42 0.45 -0.59 0.93
CA THR A 42 0.88 -1.99 1.01
C THR A 42 1.17 -2.64 -0.36
N PRO A 43 0.30 -2.58 -1.38
CA PRO A 43 0.61 -3.23 -2.64
C PRO A 43 1.81 -2.59 -3.37
N VAL A 44 1.96 -1.26 -3.29
CA VAL A 44 3.12 -0.58 -3.88
C VAL A 44 4.41 -0.90 -3.11
N TYR A 45 4.33 -1.00 -1.78
CA TYR A 45 5.45 -1.45 -0.95
C TYR A 45 5.93 -2.84 -1.39
N LEU A 46 4.99 -3.77 -1.66
CA LEU A 46 5.32 -5.11 -2.14
C LEU A 46 5.98 -5.08 -3.52
N ILE A 47 5.59 -4.15 -4.41
CA ILE A 47 6.26 -3.96 -5.70
C ILE A 47 7.71 -3.49 -5.47
N LEU A 48 7.89 -2.45 -4.65
CA LEU A 48 9.20 -1.84 -4.36
C LEU A 48 10.16 -2.79 -3.63
N ASP A 49 9.65 -3.75 -2.86
CA ASP A 49 10.47 -4.77 -2.17
C ASP A 49 11.32 -5.61 -3.15
N ASN A 50 10.94 -5.66 -4.43
CA ASN A 50 11.69 -6.38 -5.45
C ASN A 50 12.89 -5.61 -6.03
N PHE A 51 13.06 -4.32 -5.70
CA PHE A 51 14.06 -3.44 -6.32
C PHE A 51 15.22 -3.05 -5.40
N GLY A 52 15.36 -3.71 -4.25
CA GLY A 52 16.51 -3.50 -3.34
C GLY A 52 16.52 -2.16 -2.58
N PHE A 53 15.40 -1.42 -2.57
CA PHE A 53 15.26 -0.19 -1.79
C PHE A 53 15.44 -0.44 -0.27
N SER A 54 15.95 0.56 0.44
CA SER A 54 15.96 0.55 1.91
C SER A 54 14.54 0.63 2.49
N GLN A 55 14.38 0.31 3.77
CA GLN A 55 13.07 0.32 4.44
C GLN A 55 12.41 1.71 4.44
N SER A 56 13.19 2.75 4.77
CA SER A 56 12.70 4.12 4.83
C SER A 56 12.27 4.62 3.44
N GLU A 57 13.08 4.35 2.42
CA GLU A 57 12.74 4.69 1.02
C GLU A 57 11.45 4.00 0.58
N LYS A 58 11.30 2.71 0.89
CA LYS A 58 10.07 1.98 0.55
C LYS A 58 8.84 2.63 1.16
N ILE A 59 8.87 3.04 2.43
CA ILE A 59 7.72 3.66 3.08
C ILE A 59 7.34 4.97 2.38
N VAL A 60 8.32 5.85 2.15
CA VAL A 60 8.09 7.16 1.51
C VAL A 60 7.61 7.00 0.06
N PHE A 61 8.29 6.18 -0.73
CA PHE A 61 7.92 5.98 -2.14
C PHE A 61 6.60 5.22 -2.29
N SER A 62 6.27 4.29 -1.39
CA SER A 62 4.97 3.59 -1.42
C SER A 62 3.80 4.55 -1.25
N PHE A 63 3.95 5.58 -0.41
CA PHE A 63 2.93 6.61 -0.26
C PHE A 63 2.81 7.47 -1.52
N LEU A 64 3.93 8.03 -2.00
CA LEU A 64 3.93 8.94 -3.15
C LEU A 64 3.48 8.26 -4.46
N ILE A 65 4.08 7.10 -4.76
CA ILE A 65 3.74 6.31 -5.94
C ILE A 65 2.35 5.70 -5.77
N GLY A 66 2.03 5.22 -4.57
CA GLY A 66 0.73 4.63 -4.25
C GLY A 66 -0.40 5.58 -4.54
N ILE A 67 -0.38 6.80 -4.01
CA ILE A 67 -1.45 7.78 -4.27
C ILE A 67 -1.59 8.03 -5.78
N GLY A 68 -0.48 8.24 -6.50
CA GLY A 68 -0.54 8.48 -7.94
C GLY A 68 -1.11 7.30 -8.73
N ILE A 69 -0.48 6.13 -8.61
CA ILE A 69 -0.83 4.94 -9.40
C ILE A 69 -2.19 4.39 -9.00
N PHE A 70 -2.45 4.24 -7.70
CA PHE A 70 -3.70 3.68 -7.20
C PHE A 70 -4.89 4.55 -7.63
N SER A 71 -4.83 5.86 -7.39
CA SER A 71 -5.93 6.76 -7.75
C SER A 71 -6.15 6.80 -9.26
N SER A 72 -5.09 6.75 -10.06
CA SER A 72 -5.21 6.73 -11.52
C SER A 72 -5.93 5.47 -12.01
N ILE A 73 -5.52 4.28 -11.57
CA ILE A 73 -6.14 3.02 -11.99
C ILE A 73 -7.59 2.95 -11.51
N ALA A 74 -7.84 3.28 -10.24
CA ALA A 74 -9.18 3.25 -9.67
C ALA A 74 -10.12 4.23 -10.36
N TYR A 75 -9.63 5.41 -10.75
CA TYR A 75 -10.40 6.39 -11.51
C TYR A 75 -10.79 5.85 -12.89
N TRP A 76 -9.84 5.30 -13.64
CA TRP A 76 -10.11 4.72 -14.96
C TRP A 76 -11.09 3.54 -14.90
N LEU A 77 -10.89 2.63 -13.95
CA LEU A 77 -11.83 1.52 -13.73
C LEU A 77 -13.20 2.00 -13.26
N GLY A 78 -13.25 3.11 -12.52
CA GLY A 78 -14.49 3.73 -12.04
C GLY A 78 -15.44 4.19 -13.15
N PHE A 79 -14.95 4.36 -14.39
CA PHE A 79 -15.83 4.60 -15.54
C PHE A 79 -16.58 3.34 -16.00
N LEU A 80 -16.06 2.15 -15.70
CA LEU A 80 -16.60 0.86 -16.17
C LEU A 80 -17.41 0.13 -15.11
N MET A 81 -17.20 0.45 -13.83
CA MET A 81 -17.84 -0.24 -12.70
C MET A 81 -18.01 0.71 -11.50
N PRO A 82 -18.84 0.35 -10.49
CA PRO A 82 -18.98 1.18 -9.30
C PRO A 82 -17.64 1.45 -8.63
N PHE A 83 -17.39 2.69 -8.20
CA PHE A 83 -16.08 3.12 -7.68
C PHE A 83 -15.57 2.26 -6.51
N LYS A 84 -16.48 1.78 -5.65
CA LYS A 84 -16.14 0.84 -4.56
C LYS A 84 -15.52 -0.47 -5.08
N VAL A 85 -16.04 -0.99 -6.20
CA VAL A 85 -15.52 -2.19 -6.86
C VAL A 85 -14.19 -1.86 -7.56
N ALA A 86 -14.10 -0.70 -8.21
CA ALA A 86 -12.88 -0.24 -8.87
C ALA A 86 -11.68 -0.13 -7.90
N ILE A 87 -11.89 0.38 -6.69
CA ILE A 87 -10.90 0.42 -5.61
C ILE A 87 -10.40 -1.00 -5.29
N PHE A 88 -11.33 -1.95 -5.08
CA PHE A 88 -10.99 -3.33 -4.74
C PHE A 88 -10.24 -4.04 -5.87
N VAL A 89 -10.68 -3.86 -7.11
CA VAL A 89 -10.01 -4.41 -8.30
C VAL A 89 -8.62 -3.82 -8.47
N THR A 90 -8.46 -2.51 -8.25
CA THR A 90 -7.14 -1.84 -8.29
C THR A 90 -6.18 -2.43 -7.28
N PHE A 91 -6.63 -2.63 -6.04
CA PHE A 91 -5.85 -3.29 -5.00
C PHE A 91 -5.36 -4.67 -5.47
N ILE A 92 -6.27 -5.52 -5.95
CA ILE A 92 -5.93 -6.86 -6.47
C ILE A 92 -4.91 -6.78 -7.61
N LEU A 93 -5.11 -5.89 -8.58
CA LEU A 93 -4.20 -5.72 -9.71
C LEU A 93 -2.79 -5.34 -9.27
N LEU A 94 -2.64 -4.42 -8.32
CA LEU A 94 -1.33 -4.01 -7.82
C LEU A 94 -0.66 -5.12 -7.00
N VAL A 95 -1.42 -5.86 -6.18
CA VAL A 95 -0.90 -7.04 -5.47
C VAL A 95 -0.40 -8.10 -6.46
N ILE A 96 -1.21 -8.45 -7.48
CA ILE A 96 -0.81 -9.40 -8.53
C ILE A 96 0.45 -8.91 -9.24
N SER A 97 0.52 -7.62 -9.55
CA SER A 97 1.68 -7.00 -10.20
C SER A 97 2.94 -7.15 -9.35
N ALA A 98 2.85 -7.00 -8.03
CA ALA A 98 3.99 -7.23 -7.13
C ALA A 98 4.55 -8.65 -7.25
N PHE A 99 3.66 -9.66 -7.26
CA PHE A 99 4.07 -11.06 -7.41
C PHE A 99 4.59 -11.39 -8.81
N ALA A 100 3.99 -10.81 -9.85
CA ALA A 100 4.44 -10.97 -11.22
C ALA A 100 5.84 -10.40 -11.43
N VAL A 101 6.09 -9.17 -10.95
CA VAL A 101 7.41 -8.50 -11.02
C VAL A 101 8.47 -9.36 -10.34
N LYS A 102 8.18 -9.88 -9.14
CA LYS A 102 9.08 -10.79 -8.43
C LYS A 102 9.47 -12.00 -9.28
N LYS A 103 8.49 -12.65 -9.92
CA LYS A 103 8.71 -13.81 -10.78
C LYS A 103 9.63 -13.46 -11.97
N PHE A 104 9.41 -12.32 -12.61
CA PHE A 104 10.23 -11.90 -13.76
C PHE A 104 11.66 -11.48 -13.38
N LEU A 105 11.84 -10.85 -12.21
CA LEU A 105 13.17 -10.46 -11.73
C LEU A 105 14.02 -11.66 -11.29
N VAL A 106 13.40 -12.68 -10.67
CA VAL A 106 14.08 -13.93 -10.29
C VAL A 106 14.56 -14.71 -11.52
N ILE A 107 13.89 -14.62 -12.66
CA ILE A 107 14.31 -15.31 -13.90
C ILE A 107 15.51 -14.63 -14.57
N LYS A 108 15.78 -13.35 -14.24
CA LYS A 108 16.87 -12.56 -14.85
C LYS A 108 18.16 -12.52 -14.03
N GLN A 109 18.17 -13.05 -12.81
CA GLN A 109 19.35 -13.17 -11.94
C GLN A 109 19.90 -14.59 -12.02
#